data_AF-A0A6A5ESV3-F1
#
_entry.id   AF-A0A6A5ESV3-F1
#
_cell.length_a   1.000
_cell.length_b   1.000
_cell.length_c   1.000
_cell.angle_alpha   90.00
_cell.angle_beta   90.00
_cell.angle_gamma   90.00
#
_symmetry.space_group_name_H-M   'P 1'
#
loop_
_entity.id
_entity.type
_entity.pdbx_description
1 polymer ?
#
loop_
_entity_poly.entity_id
_entity_poly.type
_entity_poly.pdbx_seq_one_letter_code
_entity_poly.pdbx_strand_id
1 'polypeptide(L)'
;MEDGSSSAYDKESLAIIKLNNTTVLYLKEVTKFLALVCILREESFERKGLIEYNFHCFRKAIHEVFEVGTSPQDVSSSSRNNLTGLKYAALNGTAV
;
A
#
# COMPACT_ATOMS: atom_id res chain seq x y z
N MET A 1 -7.38 -12.94 27.47
CA MET A 1 -6.24 -13.74 26.98
C MET A 1 -5.63 -12.93 25.85
N GLU A 2 -4.60 -12.13 26.13
CA GLU A 2 -3.76 -11.53 25.10
C GLU A 2 -2.84 -12.64 24.59
N ASP A 3 -3.08 -13.11 23.37
CA ASP A 3 -2.15 -14.02 22.71
C ASP A 3 -0.94 -13.18 22.25
N GLY A 4 0.16 -13.31 22.99
CA GLY A 4 1.39 -12.54 22.89
C GLY A 4 2.26 -12.86 21.67
N SER A 5 1.68 -12.85 20.47
CA SER A 5 2.45 -12.86 19.22
C SER A 5 2.41 -11.47 18.60
N SER A 6 3.37 -10.61 18.97
CA SER A 6 3.72 -9.45 18.13
C SER A 6 4.07 -9.98 16.74
N SER A 7 3.23 -9.65 15.75
CA SER A 7 3.47 -10.03 14.36
C SER A 7 4.80 -9.42 13.90
N ALA A 8 5.69 -10.22 13.30
CA ALA A 8 6.96 -9.72 12.75
C ALA A 8 6.79 -8.62 11.70
N TYR A 9 5.57 -8.47 11.19
CA TYR A 9 5.14 -7.41 10.30
C TYR A 9 3.87 -6.74 10.83
N ASP A 10 3.96 -5.43 11.03
CA ASP A 10 2.94 -4.59 11.65
C ASP A 10 2.89 -3.19 11.00
N LYS A 11 2.05 -2.30 11.54
CA LYS A 11 1.82 -0.95 10.99
C LYS A 11 3.03 -0.01 11.07
N GLU A 12 4.04 -0.38 11.86
CA GLU A 12 5.26 0.41 12.07
C GLU A 12 6.46 -0.19 11.32
N SER A 13 6.26 -1.33 10.65
CA SER A 13 7.30 -2.06 9.94
C SER A 13 7.92 -1.23 8.83
N LEU A 14 9.25 -1.11 8.92
CA LEU A 14 10.10 -0.26 8.09
C LEU A 14 11.48 -0.92 7.96
N ALA A 15 12.10 -0.83 6.78
CA ALA A 15 13.53 -1.11 6.64
C ALA A 15 14.20 -0.12 5.70
N ILE A 16 15.44 0.25 6.01
CA ILE A 16 16.27 1.11 5.19
C ILE A 16 17.62 0.41 5.01
N ILE A 17 17.96 0.05 3.77
CA ILE A 17 19.20 -0.63 3.44
C ILE A 17 19.97 0.25 2.47
N LYS A 18 21.15 0.71 2.86
CA LYS A 18 22.06 1.47 2.00
C LYS A 18 23.12 0.55 1.42
N LEU A 19 23.24 0.54 0.11
CA LEU A 19 24.30 -0.18 -0.60
C LEU A 19 25.51 0.73 -0.82
N ASN A 20 26.68 0.15 -1.09
CA ASN A 20 27.94 0.89 -1.30
C ASN A 20 28.06 1.58 -2.67
N ASN A 21 26.95 1.75 -3.39
CA ASN A 21 26.89 2.30 -4.74
C ASN A 21 25.77 3.35 -4.89
N THR A 22 25.56 4.15 -3.84
CA THR A 22 24.55 5.22 -3.75
C THR A 22 23.08 4.77 -3.89
N THR A 23 22.82 3.46 -3.86
CA THR A 23 21.46 2.92 -3.89
C THR A 23 20.92 2.74 -2.47
N VAL A 24 19.66 3.15 -2.25
CA VAL A 24 18.92 2.97 -1.01
C VAL A 24 17.67 2.14 -1.29
N LEU A 25 17.52 1.01 -0.58
CA LEU A 25 16.28 0.24 -0.53
C LEU A 25 15.47 0.72 0.68
N TYR A 26 14.23 1.15 0.44
CA TYR A 26 13.35 1.70 1.45
C TYR A 26 12.04 0.92 1.47
N LEU A 27 11.83 0.14 2.53
CA LEU A 27 10.63 -0.67 2.75
C LEU A 27 9.74 0.00 3.79
N LYS A 28 8.43 0.02 3.54
CA LYS A 28 7.45 0.47 4.52
C LYS A 28 6.10 -0.25 4.39
N GLU A 29 5.47 -0.57 5.52
CA GLU A 29 4.15 -1.20 5.54
C GLU A 29 3.08 -0.31 4.91
N VAL A 30 2.29 -0.89 4.01
CA VAL A 30 1.10 -0.25 3.43
C VAL A 30 -0.16 -0.84 4.04
N THR A 31 -0.28 -2.16 4.07
CA THR A 31 -1.36 -2.89 4.74
C THR A 31 -0.78 -4.11 5.46
N LYS A 32 -1.63 -4.82 6.25
CA LYS A 32 -1.30 -6.09 6.93
C LYS A 32 -0.66 -7.14 6.00
N PHE A 33 -0.86 -7.05 4.69
CA PHE A 33 -0.36 -8.03 3.73
C PHE A 33 0.53 -7.42 2.62
N LEU A 34 0.61 -6.10 2.51
CA LEU A 34 1.34 -5.42 1.44
C LEU A 34 2.36 -4.43 2.01
N ALA A 35 3.61 -4.58 1.58
CA ALA A 35 4.69 -3.62 1.81
C ALA A 35 5.07 -2.92 0.51
N LEU A 36 5.41 -1.63 0.59
CA LEU A 36 6.05 -0.91 -0.50
C LEU A 36 7.57 -1.05 -0.35
N VAL A 37 8.26 -1.41 -1.43
CA VAL A 37 9.73 -1.39 -1.50
C VAL A 37 10.16 -0.43 -2.60
N CYS A 38 10.84 0.65 -2.21
CA CYS A 38 11.37 1.66 -3.11
C CYS A 38 12.87 1.47 -3.33
N ILE A 39 13.33 1.68 -4.56
CA ILE A 39 14.75 1.78 -4.90
C ILE A 39 15.03 3.25 -5.23
N LEU A 40 15.89 3.88 -4.46
CA LEU A 40 16.16 5.31 -4.52
C LEU A 40 17.66 5.55 -4.66
N ARG A 41 18.05 6.72 -5.19
CA ARG A 41 19.41 7.24 -5.05
C ARG A 41 19.58 7.90 -3.67
N GLU A 42 20.77 7.83 -3.10
CA GLU A 42 21.08 8.38 -1.78
C GLU A 42 20.79 9.88 -1.69
N GLU A 43 21.18 10.66 -2.70
CA GLU A 43 20.89 12.10 -2.81
C GLU A 43 19.38 12.43 -2.78
N SER A 44 18.54 11.52 -3.30
CA SER A 44 17.08 11.69 -3.21
C SER A 44 16.57 11.40 -1.81
N PHE A 45 17.21 10.45 -1.12
CA PHE A 45 16.85 10.06 0.23
C PHE A 45 17.19 11.12 1.30
N GLU A 46 18.08 12.07 1.00
CA GLU A 46 18.32 13.25 1.85
C GLU A 46 17.03 14.05 2.13
N ARG A 47 16.06 14.01 1.19
CA ARG A 47 14.73 14.59 1.34
C ARG A 47 13.73 13.64 2.02
N LYS A 48 14.19 12.81 2.96
CA LYS A 48 13.37 11.80 3.67
C LYS A 48 12.05 12.35 4.17
N GLY A 49 12.02 13.55 4.76
CA GLY A 49 10.77 14.15 5.28
C GLY A 49 9.66 14.28 4.22
N LEU A 50 10.01 14.69 3.00
CA LEU A 50 9.04 14.78 1.90
C LEU A 50 8.63 13.40 1.38
N ILE A 51 9.56 12.44 1.35
CA ILE A 51 9.28 11.05 0.98
C ILE A 51 8.29 10.43 1.97
N GLU A 52 8.48 10.66 3.27
CA GLU A 52 7.60 10.18 4.34
C GLU A 52 6.20 10.79 4.23
N TYR A 53 6.11 12.10 3.95
CA TYR A 53 4.83 12.78 3.70
C TYR A 53 4.11 12.21 2.47
N ASN A 54 4.82 12.06 1.36
CA ASN A 54 4.25 11.47 0.14
C ASN A 54 3.80 10.02 0.38
N PHE A 55 4.58 9.25 1.16
CA PHE A 55 4.20 7.90 1.55
C PHE A 55 2.90 7.88 2.39
N HIS A 56 2.71 8.83 3.30
CA HIS A 56 1.47 8.95 4.06
C HIS A 56 0.26 9.16 3.13
N CYS A 57 0.37 10.10 2.19
CA CYS A 57 -0.67 10.32 1.18
C CYS A 57 -0.93 9.06 0.35
N PHE A 58 0.12 8.37 -0.08
CA PHE A 58 0.04 7.12 -0.83
C PHE A 58 -0.67 6.01 -0.04
N ARG A 59 -0.25 5.75 1.20
CA ARG A 59 -0.85 4.71 2.06
C ARG A 59 -2.34 4.97 2.29
N LYS A 60 -2.71 6.23 2.53
CA LYS A 60 -4.11 6.65 2.65
C LYS A 60 -4.90 6.36 1.37
N ALA A 61 -4.39 6.77 0.22
CA ALA A 61 -5.06 6.53 -1.05
C ALA A 61 -5.24 5.03 -1.35
N ILE A 62 -4.25 4.19 -1.03
CA ILE A 62 -4.37 2.74 -1.18
C ILE A 62 -5.46 2.15 -0.28
N HIS A 63 -5.60 2.62 0.96
CA HIS A 63 -6.69 2.18 1.85
C HIS A 63 -8.06 2.54 1.27
N GLU A 64 -8.22 3.78 0.80
CA GLU A 64 -9.47 4.23 0.16
C GLU A 64 -9.82 3.39 -1.08
N VAL A 65 -8.83 3.05 -1.92
CA VAL A 65 -9.05 2.20 -3.10
C VAL A 65 -9.58 0.81 -2.73
N PHE A 66 -9.10 0.22 -1.63
CA PHE A 66 -9.58 -1.09 -1.18
C PHE A 66 -10.97 -1.03 -0.55
N GLU A 67 -11.39 0.11 -0.01
CA GLU A 67 -12.73 0.30 0.57
C GLU A 67 -13.84 0.44 -0.50
N VAL A 68 -13.51 0.86 -1.73
CA VAL A 68 -14.50 1.01 -2.83
C VAL A 68 -15.15 -0.33 -3.23
N GLY A 69 -14.49 -1.46 -2.99
CA GLY A 69 -15.02 -2.79 -3.28
C GLY A 69 -16.01 -3.33 -2.25
N THR A 70 -16.08 -2.72 -1.07
CA THR A 70 -17.02 -3.11 -0.01
C THR A 70 -18.26 -2.24 -0.06
N SER A 71 -19.27 -2.66 -0.82
CA SER A 71 -20.57 -1.98 -0.77
C SER A 71 -21.22 -2.23 0.61
N PRO A 72 -21.86 -1.23 1.24
CA PRO A 72 -22.58 -1.41 2.50
C PRO A 72 -23.78 -2.38 2.44
N GLN A 73 -24.07 -2.98 1.27
CA GLN A 73 -25.22 -3.87 1.09
C GLN A 73 -24.95 -5.32 1.50
N ASP A 74 -23.70 -5.73 1.76
CA ASP A 74 -23.39 -7.11 2.15
C ASP A 74 -23.52 -7.43 3.65
N VAL A 75 -23.99 -6.47 4.47
CA VAL A 75 -24.18 -6.70 5.91
C VAL A 75 -25.61 -7.11 6.28
N SER A 76 -26.51 -7.24 5.30
CA SER A 76 -27.87 -7.70 5.54
C SER A 76 -28.36 -8.57 4.39
N SER A 77 -28.73 -9.81 4.74
CA SER A 77 -29.41 -10.84 3.94
C SER A 77 -28.56 -11.94 3.27
N SER A 78 -28.87 -13.15 3.73
CA SER A 78 -28.48 -14.47 3.29
C SER A 78 -28.63 -14.73 1.78
N SER A 79 -27.72 -15.56 1.23
CA SER A 79 -27.86 -16.33 -0.02
C SER A 79 -28.09 -15.56 -1.34
N ARG A 80 -27.06 -15.50 -2.19
CA ARG A 80 -27.01 -16.17 -3.51
C ARG A 80 -25.75 -15.82 -4.31
N ASN A 81 -25.24 -16.83 -5.02
CA ASN A 81 -24.19 -16.76 -6.05
C ASN A 81 -24.38 -15.57 -7.00
N ASN A 82 -23.30 -14.90 -7.41
CA ASN A 82 -23.00 -14.58 -8.82
C ASN A 82 -21.62 -13.93 -8.98
N LEU A 83 -20.75 -14.62 -9.74
CA LEU A 83 -19.55 -14.07 -10.36
C LEU A 83 -19.99 -13.16 -11.53
N THR A 84 -20.04 -11.85 -11.33
CA THR A 84 -20.25 -10.90 -12.44
C THR A 84 -19.38 -9.66 -12.33
N GLY A 85 -18.37 -9.61 -13.21
CA GLY A 85 -18.11 -8.39 -13.99
C GLY A 85 -17.20 -7.35 -13.38
N LEU A 86 -15.91 -7.69 -13.23
CA LEU A 86 -14.85 -6.70 -13.02
C LEU A 86 -14.62 -5.92 -14.33
N LYS A 87 -15.34 -4.79 -14.51
CA LYS A 87 -15.07 -3.84 -15.59
C LYS A 87 -14.02 -2.83 -15.11
N TYR A 88 -12.75 -3.16 -15.32
CA TYR A 88 -11.70 -2.16 -15.29
C TYR A 88 -11.89 -1.20 -16.47
N ALA A 89 -12.21 0.07 -16.19
CA ALA A 89 -12.15 1.12 -17.19
C ALA A 89 -10.68 1.41 -17.48
N ALA A 90 -10.18 0.89 -18.60
CA ALA A 90 -8.91 1.31 -19.17
C ALA A 90 -9.04 2.79 -19.61
N LEU A 91 -8.48 3.71 -18.82
CA LEU A 91 -8.22 5.08 -19.25
C LEU A 91 -7.01 5.03 -20.19
N ASN A 92 -7.26 4.72 -21.46
CA ASN A 92 -6.28 4.89 -22.52
C ASN A 92 -6.05 6.40 -22.72
N GLY A 93 -4.85 6.86 -22.39
CA GLY A 93 -4.37 8.17 -22.79
C GLY A 93 -4.22 8.22 -24.32
N THR A 94 -4.99 9.08 -24.97
CA THR A 94 -4.76 9.45 -26.35
C THR A 94 -3.76 10.59 -26.36
N ALA A 95 -2.58 10.32 -26.92
CA ALA A 95 -1.64 11.32 -27.37
C ALA A 95 -2.22 12.09 -28.57
N VAL A 96 -2.27 13.42 -28.46
CA VAL A 96 -2.04 14.37 -29.56
C VAL A 96 -1.63 15.71 -28.96
#